data_AF-A0A7X4CBF2-F1
#
_entry.id   AF-A0A7X4CBF2-F1
#
_cell.length_a   1.000
_cell.length_b   1.000
_cell.length_c   1.000
_cell.angle_alpha   90.00
_cell.angle_beta   90.00
_cell.angle_gamma   90.00
#
_symmetry.space_group_name_H-M   'P 1'
#
loop_
_entity.id
_entity.type
_entity.pdbx_description
1 polymer ?
#
loop_
_entity_poly.entity_id
_entity_poly.type
_entity_poly.pdbx_seq_one_letter_code
_entity_poly.pdbx_strand_id
1 'polypeptide(L)' 'MKRHLEKTCERCGCGFTCGLYGCWCSDVTVSDAQYAVIADRFADCLCPSCLKAFVHETSELPQVDG' A
#
# COMPACT_ATOMS: atom_id res chain seq x y z
N MET A 1 -22.78 -4.89 3.86
CA MET A 1 -22.71 -3.77 2.88
C MET A 1 -21.24 -3.43 2.66
N LYS A 2 -20.71 -3.60 1.45
CA LYS A 2 -19.33 -3.19 1.13
C LYS A 2 -19.36 -1.71 0.77
N ARG A 3 -18.61 -0.88 1.50
CA ARG A 3 -18.58 0.57 1.27
C ARG A 3 -17.32 0.92 0.48
N HIS A 4 -17.52 1.15 -0.81
CA HIS A 4 -16.46 1.59 -1.73
C HIS A 4 -16.35 3.11 -1.68
N LEU A 5 -15.13 3.63 -1.62
CA LEU A 5 -14.82 5.06 -1.66
C LEU A 5 -13.76 5.31 -2.73
N GLU A 6 -13.95 6.33 -3.54
CA GLU A 6 -12.93 6.78 -4.48
C GLU A 6 -11.87 7.60 -3.73
N LYS A 7 -10.61 7.20 -3.89
CA LYS A 7 -9.45 7.88 -3.32
C LYS A 7 -8.43 8.19 -4.41
N THR A 8 -7.56 9.15 -4.13
CA THR A 8 -6.44 9.49 -5.00
C THR A 8 -5.18 8.89 -4.41
N CYS A 9 -4.41 8.17 -5.22
CA CYS A 9 -3.15 7.60 -4.78
C CYS A 9 -2.15 8.70 -4.46
N GLU A 10 -1.60 8.72 -3.25
CA GLU A 10 -0.61 9.74 -2.87
C GLU A 10 0.69 9.61 -3.68
N ARG A 11 1.08 8.40 -4.07
CA ARG A 11 2.32 8.17 -4.84
C ARG A 11 2.22 8.57 -6.31
N CYS A 12 1.11 8.26 -6.98
CA CYS A 12 1.00 8.45 -8.44
C CYS A 12 -0.12 9.40 -8.89
N GLY A 13 -0.98 9.87 -7.99
CA GLY A 13 -2.09 10.76 -8.30
C GLY A 13 -3.29 10.10 -9.01
N CYS A 14 -3.25 8.80 -9.31
CA CYS A 14 -4.37 8.13 -9.95
C CYS A 14 -5.54 7.90 -8.98
N GLY A 15 -6.77 8.06 -9.48
CA GLY A 15 -7.97 7.64 -8.78
C GLY A 15 -8.06 6.11 -8.66
N PHE A 16 -8.49 5.62 -7.51
CA PHE A 16 -8.73 4.20 -7.28
C PHE A 16 -9.85 3.98 -6.26
N THR A 17 -10.48 2.81 -6.31
CA THR A 17 -11.51 2.44 -5.36
C THR A 17 -10.89 1.79 -4.12
N CYS A 18 -11.08 2.41 -2.96
CA CYS A 18 -10.83 1.83 -1.65
C CYS A 18 -12.08 1.05 -1.19
N GLY A 19 -11.92 -0.20 -0.77
CA GLY A 19 -13.02 -1.05 -0.30
C GLY A 19 -13.35 -0.95 1.18
N LEU A 20 -12.63 -0.12 1.96
CA LEU A 20 -12.67 -0.03 3.44
C LEU A 20 -12.65 -1.42 4.11
N TYR A 21 -13.81 -2.06 4.26
CA TYR A 21 -13.96 -3.44 4.74
C TYR A 21 -13.94 -4.41 3.56
N GLY A 22 -12.84 -5.13 3.38
CA GLY A 22 -12.62 -6.04 2.26
C GLY A 22 -12.05 -5.35 1.02
N CYS A 23 -11.19 -4.34 1.22
CA CYS A 23 -10.41 -3.73 0.15
C CYS A 23 -9.41 -4.76 -0.41
N TRP A 24 -9.09 -4.63 -1.70
CA TRP A 24 -8.05 -5.42 -2.36
C TRP A 24 -6.69 -5.30 -1.65
N CYS A 25 -6.45 -4.22 -0.87
CA CYS A 25 -5.19 -4.04 -0.15
C CYS A 25 -4.99 -5.11 0.93
N SER A 26 -6.07 -5.72 1.45
CA SER A 26 -5.99 -6.84 2.40
C SER A 26 -5.52 -8.15 1.76
N ASP A 27 -5.55 -8.26 0.43
CA ASP A 27 -5.03 -9.39 -0.33
C ASP A 27 -3.53 -9.25 -0.61
N VAL A 28 -2.97 -8.05 -0.42
CA VAL A 28 -1.54 -7.80 -0.57
C VAL A 28 -0.84 -8.12 0.73
N THR A 29 0.07 -9.09 0.72
CA THR A 29 0.95 -9.38 1.86
C THR A 29 1.93 -8.23 2.05
N VAL A 30 1.71 -7.42 3.07
CA VAL A 30 2.61 -6.33 3.49
C VAL A 30 3.15 -6.68 4.87
N SER A 31 4.47 -6.81 5.00
CA SER A 31 5.13 -7.05 6.29
C SER A 31 5.04 -5.82 7.20
N ASP A 32 5.11 -5.98 8.52
CA ASP A 32 5.09 -4.87 9.48
C ASP A 32 6.16 -3.79 9.18
N ALA A 33 7.37 -4.20 8.79
CA ALA A 33 8.44 -3.28 8.41
C ALA A 33 8.07 -2.45 7.16
N GLN A 34 7.47 -3.09 6.15
CA GLN A 34 7.01 -2.41 4.94
C GLN A 34 5.86 -1.45 5.28
N TYR A 35 4.94 -1.87 6.15
CA TYR A 35 3.84 -1.04 6.61
C TYR A 35 4.35 0.19 7.38
N ALA A 36 5.36 0.03 8.24
CA ALA A 36 5.97 1.15 8.95
C ALA A 36 6.56 2.19 7.98
N VAL A 37 7.24 1.75 6.92
CA VAL A 37 7.76 2.68 5.90
C VAL A 37 6.63 3.32 5.09
N ILE A 38 5.56 2.59 4.79
CA ILE A 38 4.39 3.16 4.10
C ILE A 38 3.75 4.25 4.98
N ALA A 39 3.54 3.97 6.26
CA ALA A 39 2.93 4.91 7.20
C ALA A 39 3.81 6.13 7.51
N ASP A 40 5.14 6.00 7.40
CA ASP A 40 6.09 7.11 7.51
C ASP A 40 6.12 7.99 6.26
N ARG A 41 6.05 7.37 5.07
CA ARG A 41 6.23 8.05 3.77
C ARG A 41 4.95 8.60 3.16
N PHE A 42 3.80 8.00 3.46
CA PHE A 42 2.52 8.32 2.83
C PHE A 42 1.48 8.59 3.91
N ALA A 43 0.88 9.77 3.88
CA ALA A 43 -0.19 10.18 4.79
C ALA A 43 -1.58 9.62 4.39
N ASP A 44 -1.73 9.14 3.17
CA ASP A 44 -2.95 8.60 2.59
C ASP A 44 -2.71 7.26 1.86
N CYS A 45 -3.73 6.75 1.17
CA CYS A 45 -3.73 5.39 0.66
C CYS A 45 -3.01 5.27 -0.70
N LEU A 46 -2.29 4.17 -0.88
CA LEU A 46 -1.70 3.80 -2.16
C LEU A 46 -2.67 2.95 -3.00
N CYS A 47 -2.64 3.15 -4.33
CA CYS A 47 -3.38 2.31 -5.27
C CYS A 47 -2.75 0.90 -5.40
N PRO A 48 -3.44 -0.07 -6.03
CA PRO A 48 -2.94 -1.45 -6.13
C PRO A 48 -1.58 -1.57 -6.77
N SER A 49 -1.36 -0.85 -7.87
CA SER A 49 -0.09 -0.92 -8.58
C SER A 49 1.05 -0.32 -7.75
N CYS A 50 0.81 0.80 -7.06
CA CYS A 50 1.82 1.44 -6.22
C CYS A 50 2.15 0.62 -4.97
N LEU A 51 1.13 0.06 -4.30
CA LEU A 51 1.34 -0.77 -3.12
C LEU A 51 2.11 -2.05 -3.47
N LYS A 52 1.74 -2.74 -4.55
CA LYS A 52 2.45 -3.94 -5.01
C LYS A 52 3.88 -3.63 -5.43
N ALA A 53 4.09 -2.55 -6.18
CA ALA A 53 5.44 -2.12 -6.57
C ALA A 53 6.31 -1.83 -5.34
N PHE A 54 5.74 -1.17 -4.31
CA PHE A 54 6.45 -0.89 -3.07
C PHE A 54 6.81 -2.17 -2.32
N VAL A 55 5.88 -3.12 -2.19
CA VAL A 55 6.13 -4.41 -1.54
C VAL A 55 7.23 -5.19 -2.28
N HIS A 56 7.22 -5.17 -3.62
CA HIS A 56 8.25 -5.82 -4.43
C HIS A 56 9.62 -5.14 -4.22
N GLU A 57 9.69 -3.82 -4.36
CA GLU A 57 10.93 -3.02 -4.19
C GLU A 57 11.55 -3.17 -2.80
N THR A 58 10.73 -3.30 -1.76
CA THR A 58 11.21 -3.48 -0.38
C THR A 58 11.48 -4.93 -0.01
N SER A 59 10.98 -5.90 -0.78
CA SER A 59 11.29 -7.32 -0.60
C SER A 59 12.68 -7.69 -1.13
N GLU A 60 13.24 -6.89 -2.04
CA GLU A 60 14.56 -7.09 -2.64
C GLU A 60 15.68 -6.29 -1.95
N LEU A 61 15.36 -5.48 -0.94
CA LEU A 61 16.38 -4.89 -0.09
C LEU A 61 17.00 -6.01 0.78
N PRO A 62 18.28 -6.37 0.59
CA PRO A 62 18.93 -7.30 1.49
C PRO A 62 18.89 -6.68 2.88
N GLN A 63 18.47 -7.51 3.83
CA GLN A 63 18.58 -7.27 5.26
C GLN A 63 19.97 -6.65 5.52
N VAL A 64 20.01 -5.36 5.86
CA VAL A 64 21.22 -4.76 6.42
C VAL A 64 21.40 -5.37 7.80
N ASP A 65 22.19 -6.45 7.79
CA ASP A 65 22.83 -7.14 8.90
C ASP A 65 23.27 -6.12 9.97
N GLY A 66 22.84 -6.36 11.21
CA GLY A 66 23.35 -5.71 12.41
C GLY A 66 23.83 -6.77 13.38
#